data_AF-A0A091CIX3-F1
#
_entry.id   AF-A0A091CIX3-F1
#
_cell.length_a   1.000
_cell.length_b   1.000
_cell.length_c   1.000
_cell.angle_alpha   90.00
_cell.angle_beta   90.00
_cell.angle_gamma   90.00
#
_symmetry.space_group_name_H-M   'P 1'
#
loop_
_entity.id
_entity.type
_entity.pdbx_description
1 polymer ?
#
loop_
_entity_poly.entity_id
_entity_poly.type
_entity_poly.pdbx_seq_one_letter_code
_entity_poly.pdbx_strand_id
1 'polypeptide(L)'
;MELPQPLHGQQVLGLVENQSDWYLGNLWKNHRPWPALGRGYNTGVILLLLDKLRKMKWEQMWRLTAERELMGMLSTSLADQDIFNAVIKQNPFLVYQLPCFWNVQLSDHTRSEQCYRDVSDLKGSSTGLRGERDPSLSWYGPPARPVQHSAAKAKVARTRKV
;
A
#
# COMPACT_ATOMS: atom_id res chain seq x y z
N MET A 1 6.88 23.47 4.03
CA MET A 1 6.96 22.01 3.82
C MET A 1 8.42 21.61 4.03
N GLU A 2 8.74 20.97 5.16
CA GLU A 2 10.07 20.38 5.32
C GLU A 2 10.20 19.22 4.33
N LEU A 3 11.29 19.19 3.57
CA LEU A 3 11.58 18.08 2.68
C LEU A 3 11.75 16.80 3.52
N PRO A 4 11.35 15.62 3.01
CA PRO A 4 11.64 14.36 3.67
C PRO A 4 13.15 14.31 3.94
N GLN A 5 13.56 13.92 5.15
CA GLN A 5 14.98 13.71 5.40
C GLN A 5 15.53 12.72 4.36
N PRO A 6 16.77 12.91 3.88
CA PRO A 6 17.36 12.01 2.88
C PRO A 6 17.23 10.55 3.33
N LEU A 7 16.89 9.64 2.42
CA LEU A 7 16.88 8.21 2.74
C LEU A 7 18.28 7.79 3.22
N HIS A 8 18.38 7.35 4.49
CA HIS A 8 19.66 7.05 5.14
C HIS A 8 19.96 5.55 5.09
N GLY A 9 21.26 5.21 5.13
CA GLY A 9 21.70 3.81 5.18
C GLY A 9 21.24 2.98 3.98
N GLN A 10 20.54 1.87 4.25
CA GLN A 10 20.03 0.93 3.25
C GLN A 10 18.64 1.29 2.70
N GLN A 11 18.04 2.38 3.17
CA GLN A 11 16.74 2.82 2.68
C GLN A 11 16.82 3.29 1.22
N VAL A 12 15.86 2.84 0.43
CA VAL A 12 15.75 3.11 -1.02
C VAL A 12 14.33 3.43 -1.45
N LEU A 13 13.34 3.17 -0.59
CA LEU A 13 11.93 3.50 -0.78
C LEU A 13 11.46 4.42 0.35
N GLY A 14 10.77 5.50 0.02
CA GLY A 14 9.94 6.26 0.96
C GLY A 14 8.47 6.07 0.61
N LEU A 15 7.68 5.54 1.53
CA LEU A 15 6.28 5.17 1.31
C LEU A 15 5.44 5.51 2.53
N VAL A 16 4.14 5.73 2.33
CA VAL A 16 3.16 5.93 3.41
C VAL A 16 2.43 4.63 3.69
N GLU A 17 2.28 4.26 4.96
CA GLU A 17 1.51 3.09 5.37
C GLU A 17 0.05 3.23 4.89
N ASN A 18 -0.61 2.13 4.50
CA ASN A 18 -2.02 2.15 4.18
C ASN A 18 -2.84 2.62 5.40
N GLN A 19 -3.88 3.40 5.09
CA GLN A 19 -4.87 3.84 6.06
C GLN A 19 -6.06 2.89 6.14
N SER A 20 -5.97 1.72 5.51
CA SER A 20 -6.96 0.64 5.55
C SER A 20 -6.36 -0.65 6.10
N ASP A 21 -7.21 -1.54 6.61
CA ASP A 21 -6.79 -2.83 7.16
C ASP A 21 -6.65 -3.94 6.09
N TRP A 22 -6.54 -3.57 4.80
CA TRP A 22 -6.48 -4.51 3.66
C TRP A 22 -5.51 -5.67 3.87
N TYR A 23 -4.30 -5.38 4.34
CA TYR A 23 -3.26 -6.39 4.52
C TYR A 23 -3.32 -7.15 5.86
N LEU A 24 -4.23 -6.79 6.77
CA LEU A 24 -4.39 -7.49 8.06
C LEU A 24 -5.26 -8.75 7.95
N GLY A 25 -5.93 -8.97 6.81
CA GLY A 25 -6.73 -10.18 6.57
C GLY A 25 -8.07 -10.24 7.32
N ASN A 26 -8.49 -9.14 7.92
CA ASN A 26 -9.65 -9.06 8.81
C ASN A 26 -10.89 -8.40 8.17
N LEU A 27 -10.83 -7.98 6.90
CA LEU A 27 -11.91 -7.22 6.26
C LEU A 27 -13.18 -8.06 5.98
N TRP A 28 -13.04 -9.32 5.56
CA TRP A 28 -14.16 -10.24 5.34
C TRP A 28 -13.75 -11.71 5.43
N LYS A 29 -14.74 -12.62 5.50
CA LYS A 29 -14.51 -14.07 5.56
C LYS A 29 -13.72 -14.54 4.34
N ASN A 30 -12.64 -15.29 4.58
CA ASN A 30 -11.72 -15.81 3.56
C ASN A 30 -10.91 -14.75 2.81
N HIS A 31 -10.85 -13.50 3.30
CA HIS A 31 -9.91 -12.53 2.77
C HIS A 31 -8.48 -13.03 2.99
N ARG A 32 -7.73 -13.23 1.90
CA ARG A 32 -6.33 -13.65 1.92
C ARG A 32 -5.51 -12.56 1.27
N PRO A 33 -4.93 -11.63 2.05
CA PRO A 33 -4.11 -10.58 1.48
C PRO A 33 -2.77 -11.15 0.99
N TRP A 34 -2.15 -10.42 0.07
CA TRP A 34 -0.74 -10.62 -0.27
C TRP A 34 0.16 -10.35 0.95
N PRO A 35 1.38 -10.90 1.02
CA PRO A 35 2.27 -10.64 2.14
C PRO A 35 2.61 -9.15 2.28
N ALA A 36 2.52 -8.62 3.50
CA ALA A 36 2.92 -7.25 3.80
C ALA A 36 3.42 -7.10 5.26
N LEU A 37 4.07 -5.96 5.51
CA LEU A 37 4.44 -5.51 6.86
C LEU A 37 3.33 -4.59 7.40
N GLY A 38 2.81 -4.87 8.60
CA GLY A 38 1.75 -4.04 9.19
C GLY A 38 0.51 -3.95 8.30
N ARG A 39 -0.01 -2.73 8.10
CA ARG A 39 -1.09 -2.47 7.13
C ARG A 39 -0.60 -2.41 5.67
N GLY A 40 0.69 -2.67 5.41
CA GLY A 40 1.30 -2.48 4.11
C GLY A 40 1.42 -1.00 3.75
N TYR A 41 1.98 -0.72 2.58
CA TYR A 41 2.24 0.61 2.08
C TYR A 41 1.40 0.89 0.84
N ASN A 42 0.92 2.12 0.72
CA ASN A 42 0.21 2.60 -0.46
C ASN A 42 1.22 3.02 -1.54
N THR A 43 1.06 2.55 -2.77
CA THR A 43 1.99 2.87 -3.87
C THR A 43 1.60 4.10 -4.70
N GLY A 44 0.56 4.84 -4.30
CA GLY A 44 0.14 6.08 -4.97
C GLY A 44 1.16 7.21 -4.88
N VAL A 45 2.00 7.23 -3.83
CA VAL A 45 3.12 8.15 -3.66
C VAL A 45 4.34 7.34 -3.23
N ILE A 46 5.41 7.39 -4.03
CA ILE A 46 6.65 6.68 -3.75
C ILE A 46 7.85 7.61 -3.96
N LEU A 47 8.72 7.69 -2.96
CA LEU A 47 10.07 8.24 -3.11
C LEU A 47 11.03 7.10 -3.46
N LEU A 48 11.69 7.19 -4.62
CA LEU A 48 12.59 6.14 -5.11
C LEU A 48 14.03 6.65 -5.22
N LEU A 49 14.97 5.99 -4.54
CA LEU A 49 16.40 6.25 -4.74
C LEU A 49 16.96 5.37 -5.87
N LEU A 50 16.69 5.79 -7.10
CA LEU A 50 16.91 5.00 -8.32
C LEU A 50 18.35 4.48 -8.49
N ASP A 51 19.36 5.25 -8.09
CA ASP A 51 20.76 4.82 -8.17
C ASP A 51 21.05 3.60 -7.30
N LYS A 52 20.54 3.56 -6.06
CA LYS A 52 20.70 2.40 -5.18
C LYS A 52 19.85 1.23 -5.66
N LEU A 53 18.61 1.47 -6.10
CA LEU A 53 17.72 0.44 -6.64
C LEU A 53 18.35 -0.29 -7.83
N ARG A 54 19.00 0.43 -8.75
CA ARG A 54 19.76 -0.18 -9.86
C ARG A 54 20.91 -1.04 -9.36
N LYS A 55 21.74 -0.52 -8.44
CA LYS A 55 22.92 -1.24 -7.91
C LYS A 55 22.54 -2.52 -7.17
N MET A 56 21.40 -2.54 -6.48
CA MET A 56 20.92 -3.71 -5.75
C MET A 56 20.05 -4.67 -6.59
N LYS A 57 19.94 -4.44 -7.90
CA LYS A 57 19.14 -5.28 -8.83
C LYS A 57 17.66 -5.37 -8.42
N TRP A 58 17.05 -4.22 -8.11
CA TRP A 58 15.63 -4.13 -7.73
C TRP A 58 14.69 -4.88 -8.68
N GLU A 59 14.88 -4.73 -10.01
CA GLU A 59 14.05 -5.41 -11.02
C GLU A 59 14.08 -6.93 -10.88
N GLN A 60 15.25 -7.51 -10.59
CA GLN A 60 15.38 -8.94 -10.33
C GLN A 60 14.69 -9.34 -9.02
N MET A 61 14.87 -8.57 -7.94
CA MET A 61 14.23 -8.83 -6.64
C MET A 61 12.71 -8.76 -6.74
N TRP A 62 12.20 -7.75 -7.44
CA TRP A 62 10.79 -7.57 -7.76
C TRP A 62 10.22 -8.78 -8.50
N ARG A 63 10.85 -9.15 -9.63
CA ARG A 63 10.38 -10.23 -10.50
C ARG A 63 10.35 -11.57 -9.78
N LEU A 64 11.44 -11.91 -9.07
CA LEU A 64 11.53 -13.17 -8.32
C LEU A 64 10.51 -13.23 -7.18
N THR A 65 10.22 -12.09 -6.54
CA THR A 65 9.17 -12.03 -5.50
C THR A 65 7.79 -12.24 -6.11
N ALA A 66 7.49 -11.57 -7.22
CA ALA A 66 6.23 -11.74 -7.94
C ALA A 66 6.01 -13.19 -8.38
N GLU A 67 7.01 -13.79 -9.04
CA GLU A 67 6.97 -15.19 -9.49
C GLU A 67 6.71 -16.16 -8.32
N ARG A 68 7.40 -15.97 -7.19
CA ARG A 68 7.23 -16.81 -5.98
C ARG A 68 5.82 -16.72 -5.41
N GLU A 69 5.31 -15.50 -5.18
CA GLU A 69 4.01 -15.32 -4.54
C GLU A 69 2.85 -15.72 -5.46
N LEU A 70 3.00 -15.56 -6.78
CA LEU A 70 1.99 -15.99 -7.75
C LEU A 70 1.76 -17.51 -7.74
N MET A 71 2.72 -18.32 -7.31
CA MET A 71 2.52 -19.76 -7.13
C MET A 71 1.44 -20.09 -6.08
N GLY A 72 1.26 -19.22 -5.07
CA GLY A 72 0.31 -19.41 -3.98
C GLY A 72 -0.95 -18.53 -4.04
N MET A 73 -0.82 -17.34 -4.63
CA MET A 73 -1.90 -16.34 -4.71
C MET A 73 -2.67 -16.39 -6.03
N LEU A 74 -2.11 -16.98 -7.10
CA LEU A 74 -2.65 -17.10 -8.46
C LEU A 74 -2.83 -15.76 -9.22
N SER A 75 -3.03 -14.65 -8.53
CA SER A 75 -3.17 -13.32 -9.10
C SER A 75 -2.87 -12.23 -8.07
N THR A 76 -2.54 -11.02 -8.53
CA THR A 76 -2.49 -9.83 -7.69
C THR A 76 -3.89 -9.29 -7.46
N SER A 77 -4.16 -8.79 -6.25
CA SER A 77 -5.41 -8.12 -5.91
C SER A 77 -5.33 -6.60 -6.10
N LEU A 78 -4.18 -6.02 -5.77
CA LEU A 78 -3.84 -4.59 -5.88
C LEU A 78 -2.63 -4.37 -6.79
N ALA A 79 -2.50 -5.18 -7.84
CA ALA A 79 -1.49 -5.05 -8.89
C ALA A 79 -0.05 -4.93 -8.33
N ASP A 80 0.66 -3.86 -8.67
CA ASP A 80 2.03 -3.58 -8.26
C ASP A 80 2.18 -3.33 -6.75
N GLN A 81 1.14 -2.80 -6.09
CA GLN A 81 1.15 -2.57 -4.64
C GLN A 81 1.40 -3.87 -3.86
N ASP A 82 0.83 -4.98 -4.32
CA ASP A 82 1.02 -6.29 -3.69
C ASP A 82 2.48 -6.76 -3.78
N ILE A 83 3.14 -6.51 -4.93
CA ILE A 83 4.53 -6.93 -5.14
C ILE A 83 5.47 -6.04 -4.33
N PHE A 84 5.26 -4.72 -4.29
CA PHE A 84 6.02 -3.81 -3.42
C PHE A 84 5.96 -4.27 -1.96
N ASN A 85 4.75 -4.56 -1.47
CA ASN A 85 4.54 -4.98 -0.10
C ASN A 85 5.18 -6.35 0.21
N ALA A 86 5.13 -7.30 -0.72
CA ALA A 86 5.79 -8.59 -0.55
C ALA A 86 7.32 -8.46 -0.49
N VAL A 87 7.92 -7.62 -1.34
CA VAL A 87 9.37 -7.33 -1.30
C VAL A 87 9.75 -6.67 0.03
N ILE A 88 8.98 -5.67 0.48
CA ILE A 88 9.22 -4.94 1.74
C ILE A 88 9.05 -5.88 2.94
N LYS A 89 8.09 -6.80 2.91
CA LYS A 89 7.92 -7.80 3.99
C LYS A 89 9.17 -8.66 4.17
N GLN A 90 9.84 -9.01 3.08
CA GLN A 90 11.10 -9.78 3.11
C GLN A 90 12.31 -8.89 3.46
N ASN A 91 12.25 -7.58 3.17
CA ASN A 91 13.36 -6.65 3.28
C ASN A 91 12.92 -5.32 3.95
N PRO A 92 12.51 -5.33 5.23
CA PRO A 92 11.90 -4.17 5.88
C PRO A 92 12.86 -2.99 6.04
N PHE A 93 14.17 -3.21 5.98
CA PHE A 93 15.20 -2.16 6.04
C PHE A 93 15.27 -1.26 4.80
N LEU A 94 14.61 -1.65 3.70
CA LEU A 94 14.58 -0.86 2.45
C LEU A 94 13.65 0.35 2.52
N VAL A 95 12.70 0.35 3.46
CA VAL A 95 11.65 1.38 3.53
C VAL A 95 11.94 2.40 4.62
N TYR A 96 11.76 3.67 4.28
CA TYR A 96 11.54 4.77 5.20
C TYR A 96 10.05 5.08 5.20
N GLN A 97 9.40 4.95 6.35
CA GLN A 97 7.98 5.26 6.47
C GLN A 97 7.80 6.78 6.50
N LEU A 98 7.18 7.32 5.45
CA LEU A 98 6.82 8.72 5.35
C LEU A 98 5.62 9.01 6.27
N PRO A 99 5.56 10.22 6.88
CA PRO A 99 4.37 10.66 7.60
C PRO A 99 3.12 10.63 6.72
N CYS A 100 1.97 10.30 7.29
CA CYS A 100 0.81 9.95 6.47
C CYS A 100 0.18 11.12 5.70
N PHE A 101 0.44 12.37 6.10
CA PHE A 101 0.01 13.58 5.35
C PHE A 101 0.70 13.75 3.98
N TRP A 102 1.75 12.96 3.68
CA TRP A 102 2.35 12.90 2.34
C TRP A 102 1.51 12.11 1.33
N ASN A 103 0.57 11.28 1.80
CA ASN A 103 -0.32 10.47 0.98
C ASN A 103 -1.59 10.15 1.77
N VAL A 104 -2.46 11.14 1.94
CA VAL A 104 -3.75 10.94 2.61
C VAL A 104 -4.67 10.15 1.70
N GLN A 105 -5.17 9.00 2.17
CA GLN A 105 -5.92 8.07 1.34
C GLN A 105 -7.41 8.25 1.58
N LEU A 106 -8.14 8.65 0.54
CA LEU A 106 -9.58 8.91 0.57
C LEU A 106 -10.29 7.80 -0.22
N SER A 107 -10.55 6.68 0.44
CA SER A 107 -11.35 5.56 -0.11
C SER A 107 -12.18 4.86 0.97
N ASP A 108 -13.04 3.93 0.58
CA ASP A 108 -13.81 3.14 1.53
C ASP A 108 -12.89 2.41 2.53
N HIS A 109 -13.30 2.37 3.80
CA HIS A 109 -12.57 1.77 4.93
C HIS A 109 -11.19 2.39 5.24
N THR A 110 -10.91 3.60 4.77
CA THR A 110 -9.71 4.36 5.18
C THR A 110 -9.96 5.14 6.48
N ARG A 111 -8.93 5.24 7.32
CA ARG A 111 -8.90 6.00 8.58
C ARG A 111 -8.13 7.32 8.41
N SER A 112 -8.50 8.09 7.39
CA SER A 112 -7.76 9.29 6.96
C SER A 112 -7.83 10.44 7.97
N GLU A 113 -8.84 10.45 8.84
CA GLU A 113 -9.02 11.44 9.90
C GLU A 113 -7.82 11.52 10.87
N GLN A 114 -7.09 10.42 11.05
CA GLN A 114 -5.95 10.36 11.96
C GLN A 114 -4.76 11.17 11.44
N CYS A 115 -4.63 11.29 10.11
CA CYS A 115 -3.55 12.07 9.48
C CYS A 115 -3.68 13.56 9.65
N TYR A 116 -4.87 14.03 10.02
CA TYR A 116 -5.13 15.42 10.35
C TYR A 116 -4.98 15.70 11.87
N ARG A 117 -5.11 14.68 12.74
CA ARG A 117 -5.02 14.83 14.21
C ARG A 117 -3.58 14.89 14.73
N ASP A 118 -2.67 14.12 14.15
CA ASP A 118 -1.24 14.10 14.55
C ASP A 118 -0.49 15.42 14.25
N VAL A 119 -1.16 16.39 13.61
CA VAL A 119 -0.65 17.74 13.38
C VAL A 119 -0.82 18.65 14.61
N SER A 120 -1.77 18.32 15.49
CA SER A 120 -2.18 19.14 16.64
C SER A 120 -1.29 18.93 17.88
N ASP A 121 -0.78 17.72 18.08
CA ASP A 121 -0.13 17.31 19.34
C ASP A 121 1.36 17.66 19.44
N LEU A 122 1.95 18.27 18.39
CA LEU A 122 3.33 18.77 18.41
C LEU A 122 3.47 20.22 18.92
N LYS A 123 2.39 20.88 19.34
CA LYS A 123 2.45 22.24 19.92
C LYS A 123 1.91 22.27 21.35
N GLY A 124 2.66 21.64 22.25
CA GLY A 124 2.65 22.00 23.66
C GLY A 124 3.43 23.29 23.88
N SER A 125 2.71 24.40 24.09
CA SER A 125 3.14 25.69 24.68
C SER A 125 3.05 26.90 23.76
N SER A 126 2.16 27.81 24.18
CA SER A 126 2.10 29.25 23.93
C SER A 126 1.86 29.77 22.50
N THR A 127 0.75 30.52 22.40
CA THR A 127 0.45 31.64 21.49
C THR A 127 0.26 31.35 19.99
N GLY A 128 -1.03 31.40 19.59
CA GLY A 128 -1.53 32.06 18.38
C GLY A 128 -0.73 31.93 17.09
N LEU A 129 -1.03 30.89 16.31
CA LEU A 129 -1.33 30.90 14.87
C LEU A 129 -1.63 29.44 14.48
N ARG A 130 -2.90 29.20 14.18
CA ARG A 130 -3.49 27.90 13.84
C ARG A 130 -2.97 27.50 12.45
N GLY A 131 -2.04 26.57 12.40
CA GLY A 131 -1.50 26.01 11.17
C GLY A 131 -2.02 24.59 10.98
N GLU A 132 -3.21 24.46 10.39
CA GLU A 132 -3.61 23.22 9.72
C GLU A 132 -2.48 22.90 8.73
N ARG A 133 -1.78 21.76 8.88
CA ARG A 133 -0.93 21.30 7.78
C ARG A 133 -1.86 20.61 6.81
N ASP A 134 -2.22 21.35 5.76
CA ASP A 134 -2.97 20.79 4.65
C ASP A 134 -2.25 19.55 4.09
N PRO A 135 -3.01 18.55 3.65
CA PRO A 135 -2.45 17.35 3.04
C PRO A 135 -1.61 17.79 1.84
N SER A 136 -0.37 17.31 1.77
CA SER A 136 0.53 17.63 0.66
C SER A 136 -0.04 17.11 -0.66
N LEU A 137 -0.63 15.91 -0.59
CA LEU A 137 -1.30 15.20 -1.68
C LEU A 137 -2.40 14.31 -1.07
N SER A 138 -3.58 14.33 -1.69
CA SER A 138 -4.70 13.44 -1.37
C SER A 138 -4.87 12.40 -2.48
N TRP A 139 -4.90 11.13 -2.11
CA TRP A 139 -5.06 10.01 -3.02
C TRP A 139 -6.51 9.54 -3.03
N TYR A 140 -7.14 9.61 -4.20
CA TYR A 140 -8.49 9.09 -4.43
C TYR A 140 -8.38 7.72 -5.07
N GLY A 141 -8.69 6.69 -4.28
CA GLY A 141 -8.72 5.32 -4.77
C GLY A 141 -9.89 5.07 -5.72
N PRO A 142 -9.85 3.97 -6.50
CA PRO A 142 -11.04 3.54 -7.21
C PRO A 142 -12.18 3.31 -6.20
N PRO A 143 -13.44 3.62 -6.55
CA PRO A 143 -14.58 3.28 -5.69
C PRO A 143 -14.57 1.78 -5.41
N ALA A 144 -14.97 1.36 -4.19
CA ALA A 144 -14.98 -0.06 -3.85
C ALA A 144 -15.75 -0.84 -4.93
N ARG A 145 -15.13 -1.90 -5.45
CA ARG A 145 -15.83 -2.79 -6.39
C ARG A 145 -17.10 -3.29 -5.70
N PRO A 146 -18.28 -3.23 -6.35
CA PRO A 146 -19.43 -3.99 -5.89
C PRO A 146 -18.98 -5.43 -5.72
N VAL A 147 -19.34 -6.07 -4.61
CA VAL A 147 -19.06 -7.49 -4.35
C VAL A 147 -19.47 -8.26 -5.60
N GLN A 148 -18.50 -8.81 -6.33
CA GLN A 148 -18.80 -9.68 -7.46
C GLN A 148 -19.47 -10.92 -6.87
N HIS A 149 -20.79 -11.01 -6.97
CA HIS A 149 -21.46 -12.31 -6.86
C HIS A 149 -20.86 -13.19 -7.96
N SER A 150 -20.18 -14.26 -7.54
CA SER A 150 -19.56 -15.25 -8.43
C SER A 150 -20.44 -15.51 -9.65
N ALA A 151 -19.91 -15.27 -10.84
CA ALA A 151 -20.54 -15.69 -12.07
C ALA A 151 -20.82 -17.21 -11.96
N ALA A 152 -22.09 -17.58 -11.96
CA ALA A 152 -22.51 -18.97 -11.96
C ALA A 152 -21.85 -19.68 -13.15
N LYS A 153 -21.14 -20.79 -12.89
CA LYS A 153 -20.60 -21.66 -13.93
C LYS A 153 -21.77 -22.16 -14.79
N ALA A 154 -21.87 -21.66 -16.02
CA ALA A 154 -22.73 -22.27 -17.03
C ALA A 154 -22.16 -23.67 -17.35
N LYS A 155 -22.81 -24.72 -16.84
CA LYS A 155 -22.59 -26.10 -17.31
C LYS A 155 -23.11 -26.19 -18.74
N VAL A 156 -22.21 -26.29 -19.71
CA VAL A 156 -22.57 -26.71 -21.07
C VAL A 156 -23.02 -28.17 -21.00
N ALA A 157 -24.32 -28.41 -21.16
CA ALA A 157 -24.88 -29.73 -21.31
C ALA A 157 -24.42 -30.32 -22.65
N ARG A 158 -23.60 -31.37 -22.59
CA ARG A 158 -23.19 -32.14 -23.77
C ARG A 158 -24.32 -33.12 -24.11
N THR A 159 -25.19 -32.77 -25.05
CA THR A 159 -26.16 -33.71 -25.61
C THR A 159 -25.42 -34.69 -26.54
N ARG A 160 -25.32 -35.96 -26.12
CA ARG A 160 -25.03 -37.07 -27.03
C ARG A 160 -26.26 -37.28 -27.90
N LYS A 161 -26.13 -37.09 -29.22
CA LYS A 161 -27.07 -37.70 -30.17
C LYS A 161 -26.66 -39.17 -30.35
N VAL A 162 -27.65 -40.04 -30.20
CA VAL A 162 -27.64 -41.45 -30.59
C VAL A 162 -27.63 -41.54 -32.11
#